data_AF-A2D8C5-F1
#
_entry.id   AF-A2D8C5-F1
#
_cell.length_a   1.000
_cell.length_b   1.000
_cell.length_c   1.000
_cell.angle_alpha   90.00
_cell.angle_beta   90.00
_cell.angle_gamma   90.00
#
_symmetry.space_group_name_H-M   'P 1'
#
loop_
_entity.id
_entity.type
_entity.pdbx_description
1 polymer ?
#
loop_
_entity_poly.entity_id
_entity_poly.type
_entity_poly.pdbx_seq_one_letter_code
_entity_poly.pdbx_strand_id
1 'polypeptide(L)'
;MGRGFVIMNECNITQNRVKGSVSGYYISSITSDSYITCVNVIENNQKQYNLNYHSSSSSILKITSCNYIRNRSPTEGSLIYSSSSNVFMSYCFIHENEIPIIFYLYQSTLTFENSTTDKNTSYSSYGYPSPIFKNTGISFENECPLLNISTTDFVESLKYKCRDSTPNNDENEEENENNAYVQNHVKFSFYS
;
A
#
# COMPACT_ATOMS: atom_id res chain seq x y z
N MET A 1 9.66 -0.55 14.07
CA MET A 1 10.13 0.85 13.94
C MET A 1 11.53 0.80 13.34
N GLY A 2 11.75 1.41 12.17
CA GLY A 2 13.08 1.52 11.54
C GLY A 2 13.62 2.95 11.58
N ARG A 3 14.93 3.11 11.74
CA ARG A 3 15.67 4.40 11.67
C ARG A 3 16.97 4.22 10.88
N GLY A 4 17.51 5.30 10.31
CA GLY A 4 18.75 5.26 9.55
C GLY A 4 18.59 4.65 8.16
N PHE A 5 19.55 3.85 7.71
CA PHE A 5 19.41 3.05 6.50
C PHE A 5 18.51 1.84 6.76
N VAL A 6 17.44 1.70 5.97
CA VAL A 6 16.46 0.61 6.16
C VAL A 6 16.37 -0.24 4.90
N ILE A 7 16.57 -1.54 5.11
CA ILE A 7 16.23 -2.59 4.16
C ILE A 7 15.18 -3.48 4.79
N MET A 8 14.02 -3.58 4.15
CA MET A 8 12.94 -4.48 4.57
C MET A 8 12.57 -5.37 3.39
N ASN A 9 12.81 -6.68 3.51
CA ASN A 9 12.47 -7.60 2.43
C ASN A 9 10.96 -7.78 2.30
N GLU A 10 10.26 -7.91 3.43
CA GLU A 10 8.83 -8.16 3.44
C GLU A 10 8.16 -7.54 4.67
N CYS A 11 7.03 -6.89 4.44
CA CYS A 11 6.03 -6.57 5.46
C CYS A 11 4.74 -7.26 5.06
N ASN A 12 4.26 -8.20 5.86
CA ASN A 12 3.09 -9.00 5.54
C ASN A 12 2.10 -8.98 6.71
N ILE A 13 0.90 -8.46 6.43
CA ILE A 13 -0.26 -8.41 7.32
C ILE A 13 -1.43 -8.94 6.49
N THR A 14 -1.85 -10.17 6.75
CA THR A 14 -2.90 -10.83 5.95
C THR A 14 -4.31 -10.61 6.48
N GLN A 15 -4.45 -10.50 7.79
CA GLN A 15 -5.69 -10.13 8.47
C GLN A 15 -5.35 -9.52 9.83
N ASN A 16 -6.00 -8.41 10.15
CA ASN A 16 -5.84 -7.81 11.46
C ASN A 16 -7.16 -7.26 11.99
N ARG A 17 -7.64 -7.89 13.08
CA ARG A 17 -8.90 -7.58 13.76
C ARG A 17 -8.70 -6.89 15.11
N VAL A 18 -7.47 -6.49 15.44
CA VAL A 18 -7.15 -5.91 16.74
C VAL A 18 -7.78 -4.52 16.83
N LYS A 19 -8.55 -4.25 17.90
CA LYS A 19 -9.20 -2.94 18.16
C LYS A 19 -8.21 -1.81 18.50
N GLY A 20 -6.91 -2.02 18.31
CA GLY A 20 -5.82 -1.10 18.64
C GLY A 20 -5.12 -0.54 17.41
N SER A 21 -4.17 0.37 17.62
CA SER A 21 -3.35 0.97 16.55
C SER A 21 -2.29 -0.02 16.09
N VAL A 22 -2.59 -0.77 15.04
CA VAL A 22 -1.61 -1.63 14.38
C VAL A 22 -1.29 -1.01 13.03
N SER A 23 -0.10 -0.41 12.97
CA SER A 23 0.47 0.12 11.74
C SER A 23 1.12 -1.00 10.93
N GLY A 24 1.10 -0.89 9.60
CA GLY A 24 1.86 -1.72 8.66
C GLY A 24 3.36 -1.62 8.92
N TYR A 25 3.95 -0.49 8.57
CA TYR A 25 5.32 -0.16 8.98
C TYR A 25 5.42 1.28 9.48
N TYR A 26 6.42 1.49 10.33
CA TYR A 26 6.82 2.81 10.81
C TYR A 26 8.32 2.97 10.58
N ILE A 27 8.68 3.87 9.67
CA ILE A 27 10.06 4.24 9.38
C ILE A 27 10.21 5.74 9.62
N SER A 28 11.23 6.13 10.39
CA SER A 28 11.46 7.54 10.72
C SER A 28 12.94 7.85 10.66
N SER A 29 13.30 9.08 10.35
CA SER A 29 14.69 9.54 10.38
C SER A 29 15.59 8.71 9.47
N ILE A 30 15.11 8.45 8.25
CA ILE A 30 15.92 7.81 7.21
C ILE A 30 17.08 8.74 6.85
N THR A 31 18.32 8.23 6.96
CA THR A 31 19.56 8.99 6.72
C THR A 31 20.19 8.73 5.36
N SER A 32 19.71 7.72 4.63
CA SER A 32 20.17 7.36 3.29
C SER A 32 19.06 6.64 2.53
N ASP A 33 19.15 6.61 1.19
CA ASP A 33 18.15 5.93 0.36
C ASP A 33 17.88 4.52 0.85
N SER A 34 16.61 4.26 1.17
CA SER A 34 16.16 3.02 1.83
C SER A 34 15.14 2.32 0.95
N TYR A 35 15.00 1.01 1.12
CA TYR A 35 14.07 0.25 0.30
C TYR A 35 13.31 -0.83 1.07
N ILE A 36 12.07 -1.01 0.66
CA ILE A 36 11.21 -2.12 1.04
C ILE A 36 10.93 -2.92 -0.22
N THR A 37 11.21 -4.22 -0.21
CA THR A 37 11.00 -5.03 -1.41
C THR A 37 9.50 -5.28 -1.61
N CYS A 38 8.82 -5.80 -0.58
CA CYS A 38 7.42 -6.17 -0.68
C CYS A 38 6.62 -5.73 0.56
N VAL A 39 5.43 -5.15 0.33
CA VAL A 39 4.45 -4.85 1.38
C VAL A 39 3.11 -5.45 1.03
N ASN A 40 2.58 -6.34 1.85
CA ASN A 40 1.23 -6.88 1.73
C ASN A 40 0.45 -6.54 2.99
N VAL A 41 -0.58 -5.71 2.86
CA VAL A 41 -1.53 -5.43 3.94
C VAL A 41 -2.94 -5.67 3.41
N ILE A 42 -3.45 -6.84 3.78
CA ILE A 42 -4.72 -7.40 3.38
C ILE A 42 -5.63 -7.37 4.61
N GLU A 43 -6.84 -6.85 4.45
CA GLU A 43 -7.89 -6.85 5.49
C GLU A 43 -7.44 -6.31 6.86
N ASN A 44 -6.86 -5.11 6.91
CA ASN A 44 -6.55 -4.45 8.17
C ASN A 44 -7.72 -3.56 8.65
N ASN A 45 -8.23 -3.82 9.85
CA ASN A 45 -9.25 -2.99 10.48
C ASN A 45 -8.68 -2.24 11.69
N GLN A 46 -8.17 -1.02 11.46
CA GLN A 46 -7.60 -0.19 12.53
C GLN A 46 -8.57 0.90 12.96
N LYS A 47 -8.62 1.20 14.26
CA LYS A 47 -9.50 2.24 14.79
C LYS A 47 -9.01 3.67 14.54
N GLN A 48 -7.70 3.91 14.63
CA GLN A 48 -7.10 5.25 14.60
C GLN A 48 -5.67 5.19 14.05
N TYR A 49 -5.17 6.32 13.53
CA TYR A 49 -3.82 6.58 13.01
C TYR A 49 -3.49 6.09 11.59
N ASN A 50 -2.24 6.36 11.19
CA ASN A 50 -1.71 6.04 9.89
C ASN A 50 -1.25 4.58 9.84
N LEU A 51 -1.68 3.85 8.81
CA LEU A 51 -1.29 2.46 8.64
C LEU A 51 0.20 2.39 8.33
N ASN A 52 0.67 3.13 7.33
CA ASN A 52 2.08 3.17 6.97
C ASN A 52 2.63 4.57 7.19
N TYR A 53 3.71 4.67 7.95
CA TYR A 53 4.36 5.94 8.24
C TYR A 53 5.79 5.94 7.72
N HIS A 54 6.15 7.01 7.03
CA HIS A 54 7.52 7.27 6.64
C HIS A 54 7.89 8.74 6.84
N SER A 55 9.09 8.96 7.39
CA SER A 55 9.69 10.28 7.51
C SER A 55 11.20 10.24 7.27
N SER A 56 11.68 11.21 6.50
CA SER A 56 13.09 11.48 6.19
C SER A 56 13.29 13.00 6.16
N SER A 57 14.54 13.45 6.19
CA SER A 57 14.91 14.86 6.00
C SER A 57 15.43 15.16 4.58
N SER A 58 15.71 14.13 3.77
CA SER A 58 16.28 14.28 2.42
C SER A 58 16.42 12.99 1.61
N SER A 59 16.21 11.82 2.21
CA SER A 59 16.44 10.52 1.57
C SER A 59 15.20 10.00 0.87
N ILE A 60 15.43 9.12 -0.10
CA ILE A 60 14.38 8.45 -0.85
C ILE A 60 14.00 7.13 -0.15
N LEU A 61 12.69 6.88 -0.04
CA LEU A 61 12.18 5.54 0.29
C LEU A 61 11.60 4.91 -0.96
N LYS A 62 12.12 3.74 -1.34
CA LYS A 62 11.61 2.96 -2.48
C LYS A 62 10.83 1.74 -1.98
N ILE A 63 9.65 1.49 -2.53
CA ILE A 63 8.90 0.26 -2.30
C ILE A 63 8.73 -0.41 -3.66
N THR A 64 9.29 -1.60 -3.84
CA THR A 64 9.34 -2.20 -5.19
C THR A 64 8.06 -2.92 -5.58
N SER A 65 7.27 -3.39 -4.62
CA SER A 65 5.92 -3.91 -4.81
C SER A 65 5.07 -3.76 -3.57
N CYS A 66 3.77 -3.52 -3.75
CA CYS A 66 2.88 -3.46 -2.61
C CYS A 66 1.42 -3.81 -2.90
N ASN A 67 0.74 -4.39 -1.92
CA ASN A 67 -0.68 -4.72 -1.97
C ASN A 67 -1.34 -4.15 -0.72
N TYR A 68 -2.26 -3.20 -0.91
CA TYR A 68 -3.09 -2.65 0.14
C TYR A 68 -4.54 -2.93 -0.23
N ILE A 69 -5.12 -3.97 0.37
CA ILE A 69 -6.44 -4.48 0.01
C ILE A 69 -7.37 -4.48 1.21
N ARG A 70 -8.59 -3.95 1.05
CA ARG A 70 -9.66 -4.04 2.07
C ARG A 70 -9.28 -3.47 3.44
N ASN A 71 -8.45 -2.43 3.46
CA ASN A 71 -8.09 -1.78 4.71
C ASN A 71 -9.19 -0.79 5.12
N ARG A 72 -9.57 -0.82 6.39
CA ARG A 72 -10.66 -0.01 6.95
C ARG A 72 -10.17 0.82 8.12
N SER A 73 -10.65 2.06 8.20
CA SER A 73 -10.58 2.84 9.43
C SER A 73 -11.83 3.69 9.60
N PRO A 74 -12.68 3.40 10.61
CA PRO A 74 -14.05 3.89 10.65
C PRO A 74 -14.18 5.39 10.92
N THR A 75 -13.14 6.04 11.45
CA THR A 75 -13.25 7.43 11.91
C THR A 75 -12.16 8.36 11.41
N GLU A 76 -10.91 7.89 11.30
CA GLU A 76 -9.77 8.77 11.00
C GLU A 76 -8.55 7.99 10.51
N GLY A 77 -7.51 8.73 10.11
CA GLY A 77 -6.23 8.15 9.73
C GLY A 77 -6.00 8.11 8.23
N SER A 78 -4.83 7.60 7.86
CA SER A 78 -4.46 7.42 6.46
C SER A 78 -3.82 6.07 6.17
N LEU A 79 -3.99 5.57 4.95
CA LEU A 79 -3.31 4.33 4.53
C LEU A 79 -1.80 4.55 4.47
N ILE A 80 -1.38 5.67 3.87
CA ILE A 80 0.03 6.05 3.72
C ILE A 80 0.19 7.49 4.19
N TYR A 81 1.05 7.68 5.19
CA TYR A 81 1.45 8.97 5.71
C TYR A 81 2.93 9.22 5.45
N SER A 82 3.20 10.34 4.77
CA SER A 82 4.52 10.83 4.43
C SER A 82 4.80 12.14 5.12
N SER A 83 5.97 12.26 5.76
CA SER A 83 6.45 13.56 6.26
C SER A 83 7.89 13.85 5.83
N SER A 84 8.09 15.01 5.19
CA SER A 84 9.37 15.50 4.66
C SER A 84 10.12 14.50 3.77
N SER A 85 9.42 13.59 3.09
CA SER A 85 10.03 12.45 2.38
C SER A 85 9.74 12.44 0.89
N ASN A 86 10.64 11.83 0.13
CA ASN A 86 10.40 11.47 -1.27
C ASN A 86 10.19 9.96 -1.35
N VAL A 87 9.01 9.53 -1.78
CA VAL A 87 8.65 8.12 -1.81
C VAL A 87 8.27 7.68 -3.21
N PHE A 88 8.87 6.56 -3.61
CA PHE A 88 8.61 5.89 -4.87
C PHE A 88 8.07 4.51 -4.55
N MET A 89 6.88 4.22 -5.05
CA MET A 89 6.24 2.93 -4.91
C MET A 89 5.97 2.37 -6.30
N SER A 90 6.45 1.17 -6.57
CA SER A 90 6.29 0.50 -7.86
C SER A 90 5.37 -0.70 -7.70
N TYR A 91 4.64 -1.05 -8.76
CA TYR A 91 3.82 -2.26 -8.84
C TYR A 91 2.88 -2.45 -7.65
N CYS A 92 2.19 -1.37 -7.29
CA CYS A 92 1.28 -1.35 -6.17
C CYS A 92 -0.17 -1.58 -6.59
N PHE A 93 -0.89 -2.39 -5.83
CA PHE A 93 -2.33 -2.61 -5.95
C PHE A 93 -3.06 -2.09 -4.72
N ILE A 94 -3.78 -0.98 -4.86
CA ILE A 94 -4.46 -0.27 -3.78
C ILE A 94 -5.96 -0.30 -4.02
N HIS A 95 -6.67 -1.32 -3.53
CA HIS A 95 -8.09 -1.52 -3.84
C HIS A 95 -8.93 -1.84 -2.62
N GLU A 96 -10.21 -1.46 -2.70
CA GLU A 96 -11.25 -1.74 -1.72
C GLU A 96 -10.95 -1.15 -0.33
N ASN A 97 -10.14 -0.09 -0.28
CA ASN A 97 -9.76 0.55 0.98
C ASN A 97 -10.83 1.55 1.45
N GLU A 98 -11.44 1.26 2.59
CA GLU A 98 -12.41 2.10 3.28
C GLU A 98 -11.72 2.92 4.40
N ILE A 99 -10.61 3.57 4.05
CA ILE A 99 -9.95 4.57 4.91
C ILE A 99 -10.32 5.97 4.35
N PRO A 100 -10.62 6.97 5.20
CA PRO A 100 -11.01 8.30 4.73
C PRO A 100 -9.96 8.97 3.85
N ILE A 101 -8.68 8.88 4.25
CA ILE A 101 -7.55 9.44 3.52
C ILE A 101 -6.67 8.27 3.06
N ILE A 102 -6.46 8.11 1.76
CA ILE A 102 -5.52 7.09 1.27
C ILE A 102 -4.09 7.61 1.42
N PHE A 103 -3.86 8.87 1.03
CA PHE A 103 -2.52 9.45 1.03
C PHE A 103 -2.49 10.76 1.82
N TYR A 104 -1.70 10.81 2.89
CA TYR A 104 -1.42 12.03 3.63
C TYR A 104 0.02 12.46 3.39
N LEU A 105 0.21 13.60 2.73
CA LEU A 105 1.52 14.11 2.35
C LEU A 105 1.81 15.44 3.08
N TYR A 106 2.75 15.38 4.02
CA TYR A 106 3.27 16.54 4.73
C TYR A 106 4.65 16.89 4.19
N GLN A 107 4.76 17.98 3.41
CA GLN A 107 6.02 18.40 2.80
C GLN A 107 6.74 17.28 2.02
N SER A 108 5.97 16.43 1.33
CA SER A 108 6.47 15.17 0.79
C SER A 108 6.02 14.96 -0.66
N THR A 109 6.77 14.14 -1.39
CA THR A 109 6.38 13.67 -2.71
C THR A 109 6.11 12.16 -2.68
N LEU A 110 5.09 11.73 -3.42
CA LEU A 110 4.73 10.32 -3.56
C LEU A 110 4.49 10.02 -5.04
N THR A 111 5.31 9.13 -5.59
CA THR A 111 5.19 8.66 -6.98
C THR A 111 4.89 7.17 -6.99
N PHE A 112 3.88 6.81 -7.75
CA PHE A 112 3.48 5.45 -8.05
C PHE A 112 3.88 5.11 -9.49
N GLU A 113 4.62 4.03 -9.67
CA GLU A 113 4.99 3.50 -10.98
C GLU A 113 4.33 2.15 -11.23
N ASN A 114 3.75 1.95 -12.41
CA ASN A 114 3.08 0.69 -12.80
C ASN A 114 2.09 0.18 -11.74
N SER A 115 1.40 1.10 -11.08
CA SER A 115 0.53 0.83 -9.94
C SER A 115 -0.91 1.21 -10.26
N THR A 116 -1.85 0.62 -9.55
CA THR A 116 -3.28 0.91 -9.71
C THR A 116 -3.91 1.23 -8.36
N THR A 117 -4.92 2.09 -8.39
CA THR A 117 -5.74 2.42 -7.24
C THR A 117 -7.18 2.65 -7.68
N ASP A 118 -8.15 2.19 -6.89
CA ASP A 118 -9.57 2.51 -7.10
C ASP A 118 -9.97 3.83 -6.42
N LYS A 119 -9.19 4.27 -5.45
CA LYS A 119 -9.43 5.49 -4.66
C LYS A 119 -8.13 6.26 -4.47
N ASN A 120 -8.15 7.56 -4.71
CA ASN A 120 -6.97 8.42 -4.58
C ASN A 120 -7.17 9.62 -3.65
N THR A 121 -8.12 9.51 -2.71
CA THR A 121 -8.39 10.55 -1.72
C THR A 121 -7.11 10.91 -0.98
N SER A 122 -6.63 12.13 -1.20
CA SER A 122 -5.35 12.60 -0.69
C SER A 122 -5.50 13.92 0.03
N TYR A 123 -4.66 14.10 1.05
CA TYR A 123 -4.48 15.36 1.75
C TYR A 123 -3.01 15.77 1.62
N SER A 124 -2.77 16.90 0.97
CA SER A 124 -1.44 17.48 0.82
C SER A 124 -1.40 18.82 1.53
N SER A 125 -0.36 19.04 2.34
CA SER A 125 -0.11 20.32 3.01
C SER A 125 1.02 21.10 2.34
N TYR A 126 1.04 22.42 2.54
CA TYR A 126 2.10 23.33 2.04
C TYR A 126 2.28 23.35 0.51
N GLY A 127 1.21 23.13 -0.25
CA GLY A 127 1.24 23.23 -1.72
C GLY A 127 1.97 22.08 -2.43
N TYR A 128 2.24 20.98 -1.72
CA TYR A 128 2.82 19.78 -2.34
C TYR A 128 1.78 19.06 -3.21
N PRO A 129 2.22 18.43 -4.31
CA PRO A 129 1.32 17.79 -5.24
C PRO A 129 0.62 16.57 -4.60
N SER A 130 -0.55 16.22 -5.12
CA SER A 130 -1.15 14.91 -4.90
C SER A 130 -0.24 13.80 -5.45
N PRO A 131 -0.45 12.52 -5.05
CA PRO A 131 0.35 11.42 -5.56
C PRO A 131 0.33 11.34 -7.08
N ILE A 132 1.49 11.09 -7.68
CA ILE A 132 1.65 11.01 -9.13
C ILE A 132 1.64 9.55 -9.54
N PHE A 133 0.77 9.16 -10.46
CA PHE A 133 0.74 7.82 -11.04
C PHE A 133 1.34 7.84 -12.44
N LYS A 134 2.34 6.99 -12.68
CA LYS A 134 3.00 6.82 -13.97
C LYS A 134 2.95 5.36 -14.38
N ASN A 135 2.65 5.10 -15.65
CA ASN A 135 2.82 3.79 -16.24
C ASN A 135 4.00 3.84 -17.20
N THR A 136 4.97 2.96 -17.00
CA THR A 136 6.21 2.87 -17.78
C THR A 136 6.15 1.75 -18.82
N GLY A 137 5.12 0.91 -18.79
CA GLY A 137 4.97 -0.24 -19.71
C GLY A 137 5.92 -1.41 -19.43
N ILE A 138 6.69 -1.35 -18.34
CA ILE A 138 7.65 -2.39 -17.93
C ILE A 138 6.92 -3.39 -17.03
N SER A 139 6.96 -4.68 -17.37
CA SER A 139 6.43 -5.77 -16.54
C SER A 139 7.31 -6.03 -15.32
N PHE A 140 6.71 -6.43 -14.19
CA PHE A 140 7.46 -6.75 -12.98
C PHE A 140 7.97 -8.18 -12.99
N GLU A 141 9.27 -8.38 -12.81
CA GLU A 141 9.87 -9.73 -12.82
C GLU A 141 9.89 -10.40 -11.43
N ASN A 142 9.62 -9.66 -10.34
CA ASN A 142 9.79 -10.14 -8.96
C ASN A 142 8.53 -9.90 -8.09
N GLU A 143 7.42 -10.55 -8.42
CA GLU A 143 6.11 -10.37 -7.76
C GLU A 143 6.17 -10.46 -6.21
N CYS A 144 5.38 -9.63 -5.53
CA CYS A 144 5.14 -9.75 -4.08
C CYS A 144 4.47 -11.12 -3.81
N PRO A 145 5.05 -12.02 -2.98
CA PRO A 145 4.65 -13.44 -2.91
C PRO A 145 3.28 -13.75 -2.26
N LEU A 146 2.31 -12.84 -2.25
CA LEU A 146 0.97 -13.09 -1.70
C LEU A 146 -0.20 -12.90 -2.67
N LEU A 147 0.01 -12.29 -3.83
CA LEU A 147 -1.00 -12.30 -4.89
C LEU A 147 -0.59 -13.30 -5.97
N ASN A 148 -0.55 -14.58 -5.61
CA ASN A 148 -0.69 -15.65 -6.62
C ASN A 148 -2.17 -15.81 -6.98
N ILE A 149 -2.87 -14.69 -7.18
CA ILE A 149 -4.12 -14.67 -7.96
C ILE A 149 -3.62 -14.69 -9.39
N SER A 150 -4.05 -15.65 -10.20
CA SER A 150 -3.50 -15.84 -11.54
C SER A 150 -3.45 -14.49 -12.25
N THR A 151 -2.26 -14.09 -12.70
CA THR A 151 -2.04 -12.81 -13.39
C THR A 151 -2.96 -12.66 -14.60
N THR A 152 -3.45 -13.78 -15.15
CA THR A 152 -4.53 -13.85 -16.13
C THR A 152 -5.84 -13.23 -15.64
N ASP A 153 -6.34 -13.58 -14.46
CA ASP A 153 -7.60 -13.03 -13.92
C ASP A 153 -7.46 -11.54 -13.58
N PHE A 154 -6.28 -11.13 -13.10
CA PHE A 154 -5.97 -9.75 -12.76
C PHE A 154 -5.87 -8.84 -14.00
N VAL A 155 -5.12 -9.26 -15.03
CA VAL A 155 -4.97 -8.53 -16.29
C VAL A 155 -6.30 -8.49 -17.07
N GLU A 156 -7.13 -9.52 -16.95
CA GLU A 156 -8.46 -9.55 -17.54
C GLU A 156 -9.44 -8.60 -16.83
N SER A 157 -9.36 -8.48 -15.51
CA SER A 157 -10.13 -7.47 -14.74
C SER A 157 -9.78 -6.02 -15.12
N LEU A 158 -8.53 -5.75 -15.51
CA LEU A 158 -8.06 -4.45 -15.98
C LEU A 158 -8.60 -4.12 -17.38
N LYS A 159 -8.82 -5.12 -18.24
CA LYS A 159 -9.43 -4.91 -19.57
C LYS A 159 -10.91 -4.56 -19.48
N TYR A 160 -11.62 -5.03 -18.45
CA TYR A 160 -13.05 -4.79 -18.30
C TYR A 160 -13.39 -3.42 -17.70
N LYS A 161 -12.55 -2.82 -16.85
CA LYS A 161 -12.84 -1.51 -16.22
C LYS A 161 -12.59 -0.28 -17.13
N CYS A 162 -11.99 -0.45 -18.31
CA CYS A 162 -11.79 0.64 -19.28
C CYS A 162 -12.84 0.70 -20.39
N ARG A 163 -13.92 -0.08 -20.32
CA ARG A 163 -15.03 -0.02 -21.27
C ARG A 163 -16.20 0.71 -20.62
N ASP A 164 -16.61 1.83 -21.23
CA ASP A 164 -17.68 2.69 -20.76
C ASP A 164 -18.91 1.89 -20.30
N SER A 165 -19.35 2.24 -19.10
CA SER A 165 -20.51 1.68 -18.41
C SER A 165 -21.75 1.70 -19.29
N THR A 166 -22.32 0.52 -19.54
CA THR A 166 -23.75 0.37 -19.82
C THR A 166 -24.33 -0.47 -18.68
N PRO A 167 -25.38 -0.01 -17.97
CA PRO A 167 -25.91 -0.74 -16.84
C PRO A 167 -26.84 -1.84 -17.34
N ASN A 168 -26.63 -3.06 -16.88
CA ASN A 168 -27.71 -4.04 -16.78
C ASN A 168 -27.53 -4.84 -15.49
N ASN A 169 -28.65 -4.94 -14.78
CA ASN A 169 -28.87 -5.76 -13.60
C ASN A 169 -28.60 -7.23 -13.91
N ASP A 170 -28.12 -7.99 -12.92
CA ASP A 170 -28.86 -9.09 -12.30
C ASP A 170 -27.99 -9.81 -11.25
N GLU A 171 -28.68 -10.55 -10.38
CA GLU A 171 -28.36 -10.96 -9.01
C GLU A 171 -27.53 -12.26 -8.87
N ASN A 172 -27.16 -12.55 -7.60
CA ASN A 172 -26.88 -13.84 -6.94
C ASN A 172 -25.44 -14.40 -6.94
N GLU A 173 -24.84 -14.50 -5.74
CA GLU A 173 -24.54 -15.72 -4.94
C GLU A 173 -23.16 -16.32 -5.36
N GLU A 174 -22.24 -16.81 -4.53
CA GLU A 174 -22.36 -17.71 -3.38
C GLU A 174 -20.98 -17.78 -2.64
N GLU A 175 -20.99 -18.39 -1.46
CA GLU A 175 -19.90 -18.52 -0.48
C GLU A 175 -18.64 -19.27 -0.99
N ASN A 176 -17.49 -18.98 -0.36
CA ASN A 176 -16.48 -20.03 -0.15
C ASN A 176 -15.63 -19.74 1.09
N GLU A 177 -15.96 -20.43 2.18
CA GLU A 177 -15.12 -20.59 3.36
C GLU A 177 -13.89 -21.40 2.99
N ASN A 178 -12.69 -20.81 3.08
CA ASN A 178 -11.46 -21.58 3.27
C ASN A 178 -10.26 -20.67 3.58
N ASN A 179 -9.61 -20.99 4.71
CA ASN A 179 -8.15 -21.15 4.84
C ASN A 179 -7.41 -20.28 5.86
N ALA A 180 -6.76 -21.05 6.75
CA ALA A 180 -5.39 -20.92 7.22
C ALA A 180 -5.00 -19.64 7.96
N TYR A 181 -4.87 -19.78 9.27
CA TYR A 181 -4.13 -18.86 10.14
C TYR A 181 -2.69 -18.71 9.62
N VAL A 182 -2.37 -17.57 9.00
CA VAL A 182 -1.00 -17.20 8.64
C VAL A 182 -0.42 -16.31 9.75
N GLN A 183 0.68 -16.76 10.34
CA GLN A 183 1.42 -16.06 11.37
C GLN A 183 2.22 -14.91 10.74
N ASN A 184 2.06 -13.68 11.27
CA ASN A 184 2.77 -12.49 10.78
C ASN A 184 4.30 -12.66 10.93
N HIS A 185 5.05 -12.63 9.83
CA HIS A 185 6.51 -12.60 9.85
C HIS A 185 7.01 -11.21 9.40
N VAL A 186 7.63 -10.48 10.31
CA VAL A 186 8.36 -9.23 9.98
C VAL A 186 9.83 -9.47 10.26
N LYS A 187 10.67 -9.49 9.22
CA LYS A 187 12.12 -9.72 9.35
C LYS A 187 12.88 -8.42 9.10
N PHE A 188 13.40 -7.83 10.16
CA PHE A 188 14.32 -6.68 10.07
C PHE A 188 15.75 -7.18 9.96
N SER A 189 16.52 -6.63 9.03
CA SER A 189 17.98 -6.79 8.98
C SER A 189 18.62 -5.43 9.22
N PHE A 190 19.48 -5.35 10.23
CA PHE A 190 20.23 -4.14 10.55
C PHE A 190 21.71 -4.37 10.19
N TYR A 191 22.31 -3.43 9.46
CA TYR A 191 23.75 -3.42 9.20
C TYR A 191 24.35 -2.19 9.86
N SER A 192 25.34 -2.43 10.74
CA SER A 192 26.11 -1.42 11.48
C SER A 192 27.42 -1.09 10.78
#